data_AF-A0A410MF59-F1
#
_entry.id   AF-A0A410MF59-F1
#
_cell.length_a   1.000
_cell.length_b   1.000
_cell.length_c   1.000
_cell.angle_alpha   90.00
_cell.angle_beta   90.00
_cell.angle_gamma   90.00
#
_symmetry.space_group_name_H-M   'P 1'
#
loop_
_entity.id
_entity.type
_entity.pdbx_description
1 polymer ?
#
loop_
_entity_poly.entity_id
_entity_poly.type
_entity_poly.pdbx_seq_one_letter_code
_entity_poly.pdbx_strand_id
1 'polypeptide(L)'
;MPVSVVFNQIAVNSLNDNASISTGQNNQPDWSWQGKNNNAAGLTVGFFIATNNVNTIFDNDLADTPFYNPTINNPQPNIQY
;
A
#
# COMPACT_ATOMS: atom_id res chain seq x y z
N MET A 1 -3.54 34.11 -8.16
CA MET A 1 -3.22 33.40 -9.42
C MET A 1 -2.35 32.20 -9.07
N PRO A 2 -2.64 30.98 -9.54
CA PRO A 2 -1.79 29.84 -9.24
C PRO A 2 -0.40 30.05 -9.85
N VAL A 3 0.64 29.76 -9.07
CA VAL A 3 2.03 29.82 -9.52
C VAL A 3 2.31 28.57 -10.35
N SER A 4 2.74 28.74 -11.59
CA SER A 4 3.19 27.65 -12.45
C SER A 4 4.65 27.33 -12.14
N VAL A 5 4.91 26.10 -11.70
CA VAL A 5 6.27 25.59 -11.51
C VAL A 5 6.53 24.61 -12.65
N VAL A 6 7.41 24.99 -13.57
CA VAL A 6 7.79 24.17 -14.73
C VAL A 6 9.09 23.44 -14.40
N PHE A 7 9.03 22.12 -14.31
CA PHE A 7 10.20 21.27 -14.18
C PHE A 7 10.64 20.80 -15.56
N ASN A 8 11.95 20.86 -15.86
CA ASN A 8 12.49 20.31 -17.10
C ASN A 8 12.47 18.76 -17.08
N GLN A 9 12.76 18.16 -15.93
CA GLN A 9 12.62 16.72 -15.69
C GLN A 9 12.44 16.41 -14.21
N ILE A 10 11.85 15.26 -13.92
CA ILE A 10 11.85 14.62 -12.59
C ILE A 10 12.69 13.36 -12.71
N ALA A 11 13.87 13.35 -12.10
CA ALA A 11 14.75 12.19 -12.09
C ALA A 11 14.65 11.51 -10.73
N VAL A 12 14.13 10.28 -10.70
CA VAL A 12 14.04 9.47 -9.48
C VAL A 12 15.01 8.30 -9.59
N ASN A 13 16.05 8.34 -8.75
CA ASN A 13 17.15 7.37 -8.80
C ASN A 13 16.81 6.05 -8.09
N SER A 14 15.90 6.09 -7.11
CA SER A 14 15.43 4.91 -6.39
C SER A 14 14.12 5.20 -5.67
N LEU A 15 13.22 4.22 -5.69
CA LEU A 15 12.02 4.17 -4.86
C LEU A 15 12.09 2.88 -4.05
N ASN A 16 11.75 2.96 -2.77
CA ASN A 16 11.59 1.79 -1.91
C ASN A 16 10.09 1.43 -1.82
N ASP A 17 9.79 0.35 -1.09
CA ASP A 17 8.42 -0.02 -0.75
C ASP A 17 7.70 1.16 -0.07
N ASN A 18 6.42 1.33 -0.42
CA ASN A 18 5.60 2.44 0.05
C ASN A 18 6.13 3.85 -0.35
N ALA A 19 6.48 4.04 -1.62
CA ALA A 19 6.84 5.36 -2.15
C ALA A 19 5.93 5.79 -3.32
N SER A 20 5.60 7.08 -3.39
CA SER A 20 4.93 7.69 -4.55
C SER A 20 5.55 9.02 -4.92
N ILE A 21 5.55 9.27 -6.22
CA ILE A 21 5.93 10.55 -6.82
C ILE A 21 4.64 11.18 -7.35
N SER A 22 4.37 12.41 -6.95
CA SER A 22 3.20 13.15 -7.41
C SER A 22 3.51 14.62 -7.67
N THR A 23 2.88 15.20 -8.69
CA THR A 23 3.06 16.60 -9.09
C THR A 23 1.72 17.31 -9.21
N GLY A 24 1.67 18.60 -8.90
CA GLY A 24 0.45 19.40 -8.95
C GLY A 24 -0.41 19.25 -7.69
N GLN A 25 -1.72 19.52 -7.82
CA GLN A 25 -2.67 19.18 -6.75
C GLN A 25 -2.86 17.66 -6.72
N ASN A 26 -2.39 17.03 -5.65
CA ASN A 26 -2.52 15.62 -5.42
C ASN A 26 -3.36 15.37 -4.16
N ASN A 27 -4.39 14.54 -4.29
CA ASN A 27 -5.12 13.98 -3.18
C ASN A 27 -4.89 12.46 -3.23
N GLN A 28 -4.26 11.89 -2.21
CA GLN A 28 -4.03 10.45 -2.08
C GLN A 28 -4.94 9.88 -0.98
N PRO A 29 -6.27 9.88 -1.18
CA PRO A 29 -7.15 9.20 -0.25
C PRO A 29 -6.75 7.71 -0.25
N ASP A 30 -6.76 7.10 0.93
CA ASP A 30 -6.47 5.68 1.14
C ASP A 30 -5.01 5.24 0.92
N TRP A 31 -4.07 6.17 0.76
CA TRP A 31 -2.65 5.83 0.87
C TRP A 31 -2.33 5.36 2.29
N SER A 32 -2.15 4.05 2.46
CA SER A 32 -1.71 3.45 3.71
C SER A 32 -0.62 2.42 3.44
N TRP A 33 0.40 2.45 4.29
CA TRP A 33 1.54 1.55 4.25
C TRP A 33 1.41 0.40 5.26
N GLN A 34 0.29 0.38 5.97
CA GLN A 34 0.07 -0.53 7.07
C GLN A 34 -0.55 -1.82 6.54
N GLY A 35 0.24 -2.89 6.57
CA GLY A 35 -0.24 -4.22 6.25
C GLY A 35 0.86 -5.26 6.43
N LYS A 36 0.58 -6.29 7.23
CA LYS A 36 1.28 -7.56 7.16
C LYS A 36 0.37 -8.52 6.40
N ASN A 37 0.86 -9.13 5.32
CA ASN A 37 0.13 -10.18 4.62
C ASN A 37 0.95 -11.47 4.67
N ASN A 38 0.34 -12.55 5.15
CA ASN A 38 0.99 -13.84 5.28
C ASN A 38 0.22 -14.88 4.45
N ASN A 39 0.72 -15.14 3.23
CA ASN A 39 0.09 -16.04 2.29
C ASN A 39 0.74 -17.44 2.34
N ALA A 40 0.33 -18.25 3.32
CA ALA A 40 0.84 -19.61 3.54
C ALA A 40 0.84 -20.48 2.27
N ALA A 41 -0.25 -20.40 1.51
CA ALA A 41 -0.49 -21.15 0.29
C ALA A 41 -0.29 -20.31 -0.98
N GLY A 42 0.23 -19.09 -0.86
CA GLY A 42 0.20 -18.08 -1.92
C GLY A 42 -1.17 -17.39 -2.09
N LEU A 43 -1.31 -16.64 -3.17
CA LEU A 43 -2.57 -16.02 -3.62
C LEU A 43 -3.05 -16.77 -4.87
N THR A 44 -4.22 -17.42 -4.78
CA THR A 44 -4.81 -18.15 -5.89
C THR A 44 -5.87 -17.29 -6.57
N VAL A 45 -5.73 -17.06 -7.88
CA VAL A 45 -6.66 -16.24 -8.67
C VAL A 45 -7.23 -17.09 -9.80
N GLY A 46 -8.56 -17.07 -9.98
CA GLY A 46 -9.26 -17.89 -10.97
C GLY A 46 -9.69 -19.27 -10.46
N PHE A 47 -9.98 -20.21 -11.36
CA PHE A 47 -10.36 -21.58 -10.99
C PHE A 47 -9.13 -22.37 -10.56
N PHE A 48 -9.09 -22.78 -9.29
CA PHE A 48 -7.97 -23.47 -8.68
C PHE A 48 -8.44 -24.58 -7.73
N ILE A 49 -7.82 -25.76 -7.82
CA ILE A 49 -8.04 -26.88 -6.90
C ILE A 49 -6.69 -27.24 -6.28
N ALA A 50 -6.59 -27.06 -4.96
CA ALA A 50 -5.48 -27.59 -4.16
C ALA A 50 -6.00 -28.70 -3.24
N THR A 51 -5.38 -29.86 -3.32
CA THR A 51 -5.63 -30.99 -2.41
C THR A 51 -4.34 -31.38 -1.70
N ASN A 52 -4.44 -31.74 -0.42
CA ASN A 52 -3.33 -32.20 0.44
C ASN A 52 -2.19 -31.19 0.69
N ASN A 53 -2.46 -29.88 0.68
CA ASN A 53 -1.45 -28.89 1.03
C ASN A 53 -1.39 -28.67 2.55
N VAL A 54 -0.18 -28.79 3.11
CA VAL A 54 0.15 -28.36 4.46
C VAL A 54 1.16 -27.22 4.34
N ASN A 55 0.77 -26.02 4.79
CA ASN A 55 1.63 -24.85 4.75
C ASN A 55 1.93 -24.39 6.17
N THR A 56 3.20 -24.11 6.45
CA THR A 56 3.66 -23.59 7.74
C THR A 56 4.56 -22.39 7.46
N ILE A 57 4.19 -21.23 8.01
CA ILE A 57 5.06 -20.05 8.00
C ILE A 57 5.65 -19.91 9.38
N PHE A 58 6.97 -19.78 9.43
CA PHE A 58 7.69 -19.36 10.60
C PHE A 58 8.08 -17.90 10.41
N ASP A 59 7.44 -17.01 11.15
CA ASP A 59 7.88 -15.62 11.29
C ASP A 59 8.88 -15.56 12.45
N ASN A 60 10.07 -15.01 12.21
CA ASN A 60 11.15 -14.96 13.21
C ASN A 60 11.30 -13.55 13.78
N ASP A 61 10.17 -12.87 14.01
CA ASP A 61 10.15 -11.67 14.84
C ASP A 61 9.92 -12.04 16.32
N LEU A 62 10.71 -11.42 17.22
CA LEU A 62 10.59 -11.63 18.67
C LEU A 62 9.36 -10.91 19.24
N ALA A 63 8.94 -9.82 18.58
CA ALA A 63 7.79 -9.03 18.92
C ALA A 63 7.24 -8.38 17.64
N ASP A 64 5.93 -8.47 17.46
CA ASP A 64 5.24 -7.76 16.39
C ASP A 64 5.35 -6.25 16.63
N THR A 65 5.70 -5.47 15.61
CA THR A 65 5.69 -4.02 15.72
C THR A 65 4.24 -3.54 15.86
N PRO A 66 3.84 -2.88 16.96
CA PRO A 66 2.47 -2.40 17.09
C PRO A 66 2.22 -1.32 16.05
N PHE A 67 1.38 -1.61 15.06
CA PHE A 67 0.91 -0.62 14.10
C PHE A 67 -0.45 -0.10 14.54
N TYR A 68 -0.59 1.22 14.60
CA TYR A 68 -1.84 1.90 14.89
C TYR A 68 -2.26 2.68 13.65
N ASN A 69 -3.39 2.33 13.04
CA ASN A 69 -4.05 3.18 12.07
C ASN A 69 -4.99 4.14 12.81
N PRO A 70 -4.70 5.45 12.90
CA PRO A 70 -5.61 6.39 13.54
C PRO A 70 -6.96 6.54 12.82
N THR A 71 -7.08 6.07 11.58
CA THR A 71 -8.31 6.18 10.78
C THR A 71 -8.92 4.80 10.49
N ILE A 72 -9.89 4.38 11.32
CA ILE A 72 -10.67 3.12 11.11
C ILE A 72 -11.55 3.20 9.84
N ASN A 73 -11.87 4.41 9.38
CA ASN A 73 -12.48 4.70 8.09
C ASN A 73 -11.82 5.98 7.60
N ASN A 74 -11.16 5.96 6.45
CA ASN A 74 -10.86 7.20 5.75
C ASN A 74 -12.23 7.90 5.52
N PRO A 75 -12.45 9.16 5.95
CA PRO A 75 -13.63 9.89 5.53
C PRO A 75 -13.53 10.08 4.02
N GLN A 76 -14.11 9.15 3.26
CA GLN A 76 -14.39 9.37 1.86
C GLN A 76 -15.18 10.68 1.79
N PRO A 77 -14.76 11.70 1.02
CA PRO A 77 -15.67 12.80 0.76
C PRO A 77 -16.87 12.20 0.03
N ASN A 78 -18.03 12.20 0.69
CA ASN A 78 -19.31 11.69 0.19
C ASN A 78 -19.79 12.39 -1.10
N ILE A 79 -19.02 13.34 -1.62
CA ILE A 79 -19.35 14.18 -2.76
C ILE A 79 -18.09 14.36 -3.60
N GLN A 80 -18.06 13.68 -4.75
CA GLN A 80 -17.22 14.03 -5.88
C GLN A 80 -18.05 14.95 -6.78
N TYR A 81 -17.56 16.17 -7.03
CA TYR A 81 -18.03 17.01 -8.15
C TYR A 81 -17.11 16.81 -9.34
#